data_AF-A0A521A1Y8-F1
#
_entry.id   AF-A0A521A1Y8-F1
#
_cell.length_a   1.000
_cell.length_b   1.000
_cell.length_c   1.000
_cell.angle_alpha   90.00
_cell.angle_beta   90.00
_cell.angle_gamma   90.00
#
_symmetry.space_group_name_H-M   'P 1'
#
loop_
_entity.id
_entity.type
_entity.pdbx_description
1 polymer ?
#
loop_
_entity_poly.entity_id
_entity_poly.type
_entity_poly.pdbx_seq_one_letter_code
_entity_poly.pdbx_strand_id
1 'polypeptide(L)'
;MEKNFNLSRYKELLRLEEKGVISFLNLELVTYEASVGNQIGYNRKNDYFIVIYEYLNQIITPYEFRSKFLQMQKDESAKARIILENFQELKVFTLAKDLEKFSDLISQISTLCLEFYEVWDGRMESMSESEFYSLVNNHYLQLQEAFPFENFKNQAYEHLVDRSFKILMFTIGSN
;
A
#
# COMPACT_ATOMS: atom_id res chain seq x y z
N MET A 1 16.93 13.44 3.90
CA MET A 1 18.00 13.07 2.97
C MET A 1 17.47 11.88 2.20
N GLU A 2 17.34 12.01 0.88
CA GLU A 2 17.02 10.88 0.00
C GLU A 2 18.09 9.80 0.17
N LYS A 3 17.68 8.53 0.19
CA LYS A 3 18.59 7.40 0.33
C LYS A 3 18.86 6.86 -1.07
N ASN A 4 20.11 6.99 -1.54
CA ASN A 4 20.50 6.45 -2.84
C ASN A 4 20.46 4.91 -2.82
N PHE A 5 20.04 4.31 -3.92
CA PHE A 5 20.16 2.87 -4.12
C PHE A 5 21.64 2.44 -4.10
N ASN A 6 21.98 1.43 -3.29
CA ASN A 6 23.37 0.95 -3.18
C ASN A 6 23.70 -0.03 -4.32
N LEU A 7 23.89 0.53 -5.52
CA LEU A 7 24.17 -0.23 -6.73
C LEU A 7 25.45 -1.09 -6.63
N SER A 8 26.46 -0.61 -5.90
CA SER A 8 27.72 -1.34 -5.73
C SER A 8 27.49 -2.65 -4.98
N ARG A 9 26.75 -2.60 -3.87
CA ARG A 9 26.43 -3.77 -3.08
C ARG A 9 25.49 -4.72 -3.82
N TYR A 10 24.48 -4.18 -4.51
CA TYR A 10 23.58 -5.00 -5.32
C TYR A 10 24.33 -5.80 -6.40
N LYS A 11 25.25 -5.18 -7.14
CA LYS A 11 26.09 -5.88 -8.13
C LYS A 11 27.00 -6.95 -7.53
N GLU A 12 27.50 -6.73 -6.31
CA GLU A 12 28.28 -7.72 -5.59
C GLU A 12 27.44 -8.96 -5.27
N LEU A 13 26.23 -8.76 -4.75
CA LEU A 13 25.31 -9.84 -4.42
C LEU A 13 24.94 -10.67 -5.64
N LEU A 14 24.63 -10.05 -6.78
CA LEU A 14 24.35 -10.76 -8.03
C LEU A 14 25.52 -11.66 -8.46
N ARG A 15 26.76 -11.18 -8.34
CA ARG A 15 27.95 -12.00 -8.65
C ARG A 15 28.13 -13.16 -7.68
N LEU A 16 27.76 -13.00 -6.42
CA LEU A 16 27.81 -14.08 -5.42
C LEU A 16 26.75 -15.14 -5.71
N GLU A 17 25.56 -14.72 -6.13
CA GLU A 17 24.47 -15.59 -6.55
C GLU A 17 24.83 -16.37 -7.81
N GLU A 18 25.35 -15.71 -8.85
CA GLU A 18 25.84 -16.35 -10.09
C GLU A 18 26.91 -17.43 -9.82
N LYS A 19 27.72 -17.23 -8.79
CA LYS A 19 28.76 -18.19 -8.35
C LYS A 19 28.21 -19.28 -7.45
N GLY A 20 26.93 -19.27 -7.10
CA GLY A 20 26.29 -20.20 -6.17
C GLY A 20 26.74 -20.03 -4.71
N VAL A 21 27.35 -18.89 -4.36
CA VAL A 21 27.78 -18.58 -2.99
C VAL A 21 26.60 -18.22 -2.10
N ILE A 22 25.61 -17.54 -2.68
CA ILE A 22 24.33 -17.22 -2.05
C ILE A 22 23.19 -17.69 -2.94
N SER A 23 22.01 -17.87 -2.34
CA SER A 23 20.77 -18.17 -3.06
C SER A 23 20.06 -16.87 -3.50
N PHE A 24 19.22 -16.95 -4.52
CA PHE A 24 18.27 -15.89 -4.89
C PHE A 24 17.33 -15.51 -3.72
N LEU A 25 17.10 -16.45 -2.79
CA LEU A 25 16.36 -16.22 -1.54
C LEU A 25 17.19 -15.53 -0.46
N ASN A 26 18.40 -15.04 -0.80
CA ASN A 26 19.17 -14.25 0.12
C ASN A 26 18.38 -12.99 0.50
N LEU A 27 18.18 -12.80 1.81
CA LEU A 27 17.37 -11.72 2.35
C LEU A 27 17.81 -10.34 1.84
N GLU A 28 19.11 -10.13 1.62
CA GLU A 28 19.63 -8.86 1.12
C GLU A 28 19.23 -8.62 -0.34
N LEU A 29 19.27 -9.64 -1.21
CA LEU A 29 18.78 -9.51 -2.59
C LEU A 29 17.28 -9.22 -2.63
N VAL A 30 16.50 -9.92 -1.80
CA VAL A 30 15.05 -9.72 -1.69
C VAL A 30 14.72 -8.30 -1.21
N THR A 31 15.51 -7.74 -0.29
CA THR A 31 15.29 -6.35 0.18
C THR A 31 15.59 -5.30 -0.89
N TYR A 32 16.48 -5.56 -1.86
CA TYR A 32 16.65 -4.68 -3.02
C TYR A 32 15.43 -4.70 -3.93
N GLU A 33 14.88 -5.88 -4.25
CA GLU A 33 13.63 -5.98 -5.03
C GLU A 33 12.48 -5.27 -4.32
N ALA A 34 12.30 -5.53 -3.02
CA ALA A 34 11.29 -4.87 -2.21
C ALA A 34 11.48 -3.35 -2.17
N SER A 35 12.72 -2.85 -2.05
CA SER A 35 12.99 -1.40 -2.03
C SER A 35 12.60 -0.72 -3.34
N VAL A 36 12.91 -1.32 -4.49
CA VAL A 36 12.51 -0.80 -5.80
C VAL A 36 10.99 -0.87 -5.95
N GLY A 37 10.38 -2.00 -5.62
CA GLY A 37 8.92 -2.17 -5.65
C GLY A 37 8.19 -1.15 -4.79
N ASN A 38 8.63 -0.98 -3.54
CA ASN A 38 8.08 0.01 -2.61
C ASN A 38 8.20 1.43 -3.17
N GLN A 39 9.33 1.79 -3.78
CA GLN A 39 9.50 3.12 -4.37
C GLN A 39 8.57 3.35 -5.56
N ILE A 40 8.32 2.32 -6.39
CA ILE A 40 7.33 2.40 -7.48
C ILE A 40 5.93 2.61 -6.88
N GLY A 41 5.57 1.85 -5.83
CA GLY A 41 4.31 2.03 -5.12
C GLY A 41 4.17 3.43 -4.50
N TYR A 42 5.23 3.95 -3.88
CA TYR A 42 5.28 5.31 -3.34
C TYR A 42 5.06 6.38 -4.40
N ASN A 43 5.64 6.20 -5.59
CA ASN A 43 5.41 7.09 -6.74
C ASN A 43 3.94 7.05 -7.21
N ARG A 44 3.22 5.96 -6.92
CA ARG A 44 1.80 5.75 -7.20
C ARG A 44 0.90 5.93 -5.98
N LYS A 45 1.37 6.56 -4.90
CA LYS A 45 0.60 6.73 -3.66
C LYS A 45 -0.84 7.23 -3.87
N ASN A 46 -1.06 8.13 -4.83
CA ASN A 46 -2.38 8.68 -5.14
C ASN A 46 -3.36 7.59 -5.61
N ASP A 47 -2.90 6.61 -6.40
CA ASP A 47 -3.72 5.48 -6.84
C ASP A 47 -4.17 4.66 -5.63
N TYR A 48 -3.27 4.43 -4.67
CA TYR A 48 -3.60 3.75 -3.41
C TYR A 48 -4.64 4.53 -2.60
N PHE A 49 -4.45 5.85 -2.45
CA PHE A 49 -5.42 6.70 -1.77
C PHE A 49 -6.82 6.62 -2.40
N ILE A 50 -6.91 6.60 -3.72
CA ILE A 50 -8.17 6.50 -4.46
C ILE A 50 -8.83 5.14 -4.20
N VAL A 51 -8.10 4.04 -4.37
CA VAL A 51 -8.67 2.68 -4.22
C VAL A 51 -9.17 2.43 -2.79
N ILE A 52 -8.40 2.86 -1.78
CA ILE A 52 -8.84 2.74 -0.38
C ILE A 52 -10.05 3.65 -0.11
N TYR A 53 -10.05 4.88 -0.64
CA TYR A 53 -11.18 5.79 -0.50
C TYR A 53 -12.47 5.23 -1.14
N GLU A 54 -12.39 4.68 -2.34
CA GLU A 54 -13.52 4.04 -3.03
C GLU A 54 -14.13 2.93 -2.17
N TYR A 55 -13.27 2.10 -1.55
CA TYR A 55 -13.71 1.04 -0.67
C TYR A 55 -14.39 1.58 0.59
N LEU A 56 -13.73 2.50 1.30
CA LEU A 56 -14.25 3.05 2.55
C LEU A 56 -15.56 3.83 2.38
N ASN A 57 -15.83 4.34 1.17
CA ASN A 57 -17.09 5.00 0.82
C ASN A 57 -18.10 4.08 0.15
N GLN A 58 -17.86 2.76 0.16
CA GLN A 58 -18.76 1.74 -0.41
C GLN A 58 -19.05 1.95 -1.91
N ILE A 59 -18.13 2.59 -2.62
CA ILE A 59 -18.19 2.75 -4.09
C ILE A 59 -17.83 1.42 -4.77
N ILE A 60 -16.87 0.68 -4.18
CA ILE A 60 -16.48 -0.66 -4.61
C ILE A 60 -16.68 -1.66 -3.48
N THR A 61 -16.93 -2.91 -3.85
CA THR A 61 -17.08 -4.03 -2.92
C THR A 61 -15.73 -4.40 -2.28
N PRO A 62 -15.73 -5.11 -1.12
CA PRO A 62 -14.50 -5.65 -0.53
C PRO A 62 -13.69 -6.52 -1.50
N TYR A 63 -14.37 -7.30 -2.34
CA TYR A 63 -13.73 -8.14 -3.35
C TYR A 63 -13.00 -7.30 -4.42
N GLU A 64 -13.66 -6.27 -4.95
CA GLU A 64 -13.05 -5.36 -5.94
C GLU A 64 -11.88 -4.58 -5.35
N PHE A 65 -12.02 -4.10 -4.11
CA PHE A 65 -10.95 -3.43 -3.38
C PHE A 65 -9.70 -4.31 -3.29
N ARG A 66 -9.85 -5.52 -2.73
CA ARG A 66 -8.78 -6.51 -2.61
C ARG A 66 -8.12 -6.80 -3.96
N SER A 67 -8.94 -7.06 -4.98
CA SER A 67 -8.46 -7.38 -6.33
C SER A 67 -7.62 -6.24 -6.91
N LYS A 68 -8.14 -5.01 -6.90
CA LYS A 68 -7.42 -3.82 -7.37
C LYS A 68 -6.13 -3.58 -6.58
N PHE A 69 -6.20 -3.62 -5.25
CA PHE A 69 -5.09 -3.31 -4.35
C PHE A 69 -3.92 -4.29 -4.54
N LEU A 70 -4.21 -5.60 -4.49
CA LEU A 70 -3.18 -6.64 -4.66
C LEU A 70 -2.62 -6.66 -6.10
N GLN A 71 -3.44 -6.35 -7.10
CA GLN A 71 -2.97 -6.25 -8.49
C GLN A 71 -1.97 -5.09 -8.66
N MET A 72 -2.18 -3.96 -7.99
CA MET A 72 -1.23 -2.84 -8.03
C MET A 72 0.15 -3.26 -7.51
N GLN A 73 0.21 -3.95 -6.37
CA GLN A 73 1.46 -4.46 -5.80
C GLN A 73 2.14 -5.50 -6.69
N LYS A 74 1.35 -6.36 -7.34
CA LYS A 74 1.87 -7.34 -8.30
C LYS A 74 2.51 -6.66 -9.51
N ASP A 75 1.87 -5.63 -10.06
CA ASP A 75 2.40 -4.85 -11.18
C ASP A 75 3.67 -4.09 -10.77
N GLU A 76 3.74 -3.61 -9.53
CA GLU A 76 4.91 -2.94 -8.96
C GLU A 76 6.09 -3.89 -8.80
N SER A 77 5.86 -5.11 -8.28
CA SER A 77 6.89 -6.16 -8.21
C SER A 77 7.39 -6.55 -9.61
N ALA A 78 6.49 -6.72 -10.58
CA ALA A 78 6.89 -7.02 -11.96
C ALA A 78 7.76 -5.91 -12.58
N LYS A 79 7.40 -4.64 -12.37
CA LYS A 79 8.20 -3.49 -12.81
C LYS A 79 9.54 -3.40 -12.07
N ALA A 80 9.57 -3.70 -10.78
CA ALA A 80 10.79 -3.68 -9.98
C ALA A 80 11.85 -4.63 -10.56
N ARG A 81 11.44 -5.84 -10.98
CA ARG A 81 12.34 -6.81 -11.62
C ARG A 81 12.96 -6.26 -12.90
N ILE A 82 12.17 -5.58 -13.73
CA ILE A 82 12.67 -4.96 -14.97
C ILE A 82 13.70 -3.87 -14.66
N ILE A 83 13.43 -3.01 -13.67
CA ILE A 83 14.35 -1.93 -13.27
C ILE A 83 15.65 -2.50 -12.69
N LEU A 84 15.57 -3.58 -11.91
CA LEU A 84 16.74 -4.22 -11.30
C LEU A 84 17.74 -4.75 -12.34
N GLU A 85 17.26 -5.15 -13.52
CA GLU A 85 18.10 -5.54 -14.65
C GLU A 85 18.75 -4.33 -15.36
N ASN A 86 18.22 -3.12 -15.16
CA ASN A 86 18.71 -1.88 -15.78
C ASN A 86 19.64 -1.08 -14.85
N PHE A 87 20.93 -1.43 -14.84
CA PHE A 87 21.93 -0.75 -13.99
C PHE A 87 22.11 0.75 -14.26
N GLN A 88 21.74 1.26 -15.44
CA GLN A 88 21.80 2.70 -15.71
C GLN A 88 20.70 3.44 -14.96
N GLU A 89 19.49 2.86 -14.93
CA GLU A 89 18.37 3.39 -14.18
C GLU A 89 18.63 3.32 -12.67
N LEU A 90 19.16 2.19 -12.17
CA LEU A 90 19.53 2.06 -10.75
C LEU A 90 20.60 3.05 -10.28
N LYS A 91 21.44 3.57 -11.19
CA LYS A 91 22.51 4.52 -10.83
C LYS A 91 21.95 5.86 -10.35
N VAL A 92 20.80 6.26 -10.88
CA VAL A 92 20.11 7.52 -10.54
C VAL A 92 18.87 7.27 -9.67
N PHE A 93 18.65 6.03 -9.24
CA PHE A 93 17.48 5.65 -8.46
C PHE A 93 17.60 6.13 -7.01
N THR A 94 16.63 6.92 -6.59
CA THR A 94 16.55 7.52 -5.26
C THR A 94 15.34 7.01 -4.51
N LEU A 95 15.51 6.70 -3.23
CA LEU A 95 14.43 6.30 -2.34
C LEU A 95 13.92 7.50 -1.54
N ALA A 96 12.59 7.62 -1.46
CA ALA A 96 11.93 8.61 -0.64
C ALA A 96 12.31 8.43 0.85
N LYS A 97 12.40 9.54 1.58
CA LYS A 97 12.85 9.54 3.00
C LYS A 97 11.87 8.79 3.90
N ASP A 98 10.59 8.87 3.57
CA ASP A 98 9.42 8.35 4.25
C ASP A 98 8.89 7.07 3.59
N LEU A 99 9.70 6.45 2.71
CA LEU A 99 9.36 5.24 1.97
C LEU A 99 8.96 4.08 2.88
N GLU A 100 9.75 3.84 3.94
CA GLU A 100 9.53 2.74 4.89
C GLU A 100 8.17 2.88 5.58
N LYS A 101 7.85 4.08 6.07
CA LYS A 101 6.55 4.36 6.69
C LYS A 101 5.40 4.13 5.72
N PHE A 102 5.55 4.52 4.45
CA PHE A 102 4.53 4.28 3.43
C PHE A 102 4.38 2.78 3.17
N SER A 103 5.48 2.07 2.91
CA SER A 103 5.45 0.65 2.60
C SER A 103 4.91 -0.21 3.73
N ASP A 104 5.17 0.16 4.98
CA ASP A 104 4.65 -0.56 6.15
C ASP A 104 3.12 -0.48 6.21
N LEU A 105 2.55 0.71 6.02
CA LEU A 105 1.10 0.91 6.01
C LEU A 105 0.42 0.19 4.84
N ILE A 106 1.01 0.28 3.64
CA ILE A 106 0.51 -0.45 2.47
C ILE A 106 0.62 -1.97 2.69
N SER A 107 1.69 -2.45 3.31
CA SER A 107 1.86 -3.88 3.61
C SER A 107 0.84 -4.36 4.64
N GLN A 108 0.54 -3.56 5.67
CA GLN A 108 -0.53 -3.89 6.63
C GLN A 108 -1.89 -4.04 5.94
N ILE A 109 -2.24 -3.11 5.05
CA ILE A 109 -3.49 -3.22 4.27
C ILE A 109 -3.46 -4.44 3.33
N SER A 110 -2.31 -4.74 2.71
CA SER A 110 -2.13 -5.94 1.90
C SER A 110 -2.35 -7.21 2.71
N THR A 111 -1.82 -7.28 3.94
CA THR A 111 -2.02 -8.43 4.84
C THR A 111 -3.51 -8.60 5.15
N LEU A 112 -4.23 -7.54 5.48
CA LEU A 112 -5.68 -7.60 5.69
C LEU A 112 -6.41 -8.10 4.44
N CYS A 113 -6.02 -7.65 3.24
CA CYS A 113 -6.58 -8.11 1.97
C CYS A 113 -6.36 -9.61 1.74
N LEU A 114 -5.26 -10.19 2.24
CA LEU A 114 -5.00 -11.63 2.15
C LEU A 114 -5.83 -12.39 3.19
N GLU A 115 -5.84 -11.91 4.44
CA GLU A 115 -6.52 -12.53 5.57
C GLU A 115 -8.05 -12.51 5.47
N PHE A 116 -8.63 -11.52 4.78
CA PHE A 116 -10.08 -11.31 4.74
C PHE A 116 -10.91 -12.53 4.30
N TYR A 117 -10.38 -13.36 3.39
CA TYR A 117 -11.04 -14.60 2.94
C TYR A 117 -10.27 -15.87 3.34
N GLU A 118 -9.15 -15.73 4.05
CA GLU A 118 -8.34 -16.87 4.45
C GLU A 118 -8.89 -17.48 5.74
N VAL A 119 -9.36 -18.72 5.64
CA VAL A 119 -9.64 -19.58 6.79
C VAL A 119 -8.46 -20.57 6.88
N TRP A 120 -7.45 -20.23 7.68
CA TRP A 120 -6.14 -20.92 7.67
C TRP A 120 -6.19 -22.41 8.04
N ASP A 121 -7.19 -22.88 8.78
CA ASP A 121 -7.24 -24.27 9.27
C ASP A 121 -8.67 -24.80 9.56
N GLY A 122 -9.70 -24.09 9.12
CA GLY A 122 -11.10 -24.41 9.42
C GLY A 122 -11.51 -24.19 10.89
N ARG A 123 -10.62 -23.64 11.73
CA ARG A 123 -10.87 -23.33 13.16
C ARG A 123 -10.87 -21.83 13.46
N MET A 124 -10.22 -21.00 12.64
CA MET A 124 -10.35 -19.55 12.71
C MET A 124 -11.64 -19.07 12.06
N GLU A 125 -12.39 -18.22 12.76
CA GLU A 125 -13.49 -17.47 12.16
C GLU A 125 -12.93 -16.53 11.10
N SER A 126 -13.54 -16.51 9.91
CA SER A 126 -13.20 -15.54 8.88
C SER A 126 -13.44 -14.13 9.41
N MET A 127 -12.49 -13.22 9.15
CA MET A 127 -12.63 -11.80 9.48
C MET A 127 -13.97 -11.26 8.95
N SER A 128 -14.72 -10.58 9.81
CA SER A 128 -15.98 -9.96 9.39
C SER A 128 -15.72 -8.76 8.46
N GLU A 129 -16.65 -8.45 7.57
CA GLU A 129 -16.51 -7.26 6.71
C GLU A 129 -16.42 -5.97 7.52
N SER A 130 -17.14 -5.88 8.65
CA SER A 130 -17.04 -4.74 9.58
C SER A 130 -15.67 -4.60 10.23
N GLU A 131 -15.03 -5.73 10.55
CA GLU A 131 -13.68 -5.75 11.13
C GLU A 131 -12.66 -5.35 10.07
N PHE A 132 -12.74 -5.94 8.87
CA PHE A 132 -11.90 -5.59 7.73
C PHE A 132 -11.99 -4.09 7.41
N TYR A 133 -13.21 -3.55 7.32
CA TYR A 133 -13.46 -2.12 7.10
C TYR A 133 -12.77 -1.26 8.17
N SER A 134 -12.97 -1.60 9.45
CA SER A 134 -12.41 -0.86 10.58
C SER A 134 -10.88 -0.82 10.54
N LEU A 135 -10.24 -1.97 10.29
CA LEU A 135 -8.79 -2.08 10.22
C LEU A 135 -8.22 -1.31 9.02
N VAL A 136 -8.82 -1.46 7.83
CA VAL A 136 -8.41 -0.69 6.64
C VAL A 136 -8.56 0.81 6.88
N ASN A 137 -9.66 1.26 7.50
CA ASN A 137 -9.88 2.66 7.83
C ASN A 137 -8.81 3.20 8.79
N ASN A 138 -8.42 2.42 9.81
CA ASN A 138 -7.37 2.83 10.76
C ASN A 138 -6.01 3.03 10.08
N HIS A 139 -5.62 2.16 9.13
CA HIS A 139 -4.39 2.33 8.37
C HIS A 139 -4.51 3.48 7.36
N TYR A 140 -5.69 3.70 6.79
CA TYR A 140 -5.95 4.82 5.89
C TYR A 140 -5.80 6.18 6.57
N LEU A 141 -6.31 6.33 7.80
CA LEU A 141 -6.14 7.55 8.59
C LEU A 141 -4.65 7.83 8.85
N GLN A 142 -3.88 6.81 9.23
CA GLN A 142 -2.42 6.94 9.40
C GLN A 142 -1.71 7.32 8.10
N LEU A 143 -2.14 6.79 6.96
CA LEU A 143 -1.63 7.19 5.64
C LEU A 143 -1.93 8.66 5.37
N GLN A 144 -3.15 9.14 5.62
CA GLN A 144 -3.53 10.54 5.41
C GLN A 144 -2.75 11.51 6.30
N GLU A 145 -2.53 11.14 7.57
CA GLU A 145 -1.72 11.94 8.51
C GLU A 145 -0.25 12.02 8.08
N ALA A 146 0.30 10.90 7.59
CA ALA A 146 1.71 10.80 7.22
C ALA A 146 2.03 11.38 5.85
N PHE A 147 1.10 11.24 4.91
CA PHE A 147 1.25 11.64 3.51
C PHE A 147 0.01 12.44 3.14
N PRO A 148 0.00 13.76 3.39
CA PRO A 148 -1.15 14.60 3.11
C PRO A 148 -1.52 14.47 1.64
N PHE A 149 -2.59 13.72 1.39
CA PHE A 149 -3.18 13.60 0.08
C PHE A 149 -4.03 14.85 -0.10
N GLU A 150 -3.67 15.70 -1.08
CA GLU A 150 -4.58 16.73 -1.57
C GLU A 150 -5.72 16.03 -2.31
N ASN A 151 -6.60 15.36 -1.57
CA ASN A 151 -7.82 14.80 -2.13
C ASN A 151 -8.66 15.97 -2.65
N PHE A 152 -9.26 15.78 -3.82
CA PHE A 152 -10.20 16.68 -4.48
C PHE A 152 -10.89 17.62 -3.49
N LYS A 153 -10.40 18.87 -3.41
CA LYS A 153 -11.03 19.91 -2.60
C LYS A 153 -12.54 19.90 -2.86
N ASN A 154 -13.32 19.72 -1.80
CA ASN A 154 -14.70 20.18 -1.59
C ASN A 154 -15.91 19.25 -1.76
N GLN A 155 -15.88 18.02 -2.27
CA GLN A 155 -17.16 17.27 -2.39
C GLN A 155 -17.43 16.28 -1.24
N ALA A 156 -16.46 15.43 -0.89
CA ALA A 156 -16.71 14.36 0.09
C ALA A 156 -16.90 14.85 1.53
N TYR A 157 -16.10 15.84 1.96
CA TYR A 157 -16.20 16.44 3.29
C TYR A 157 -17.46 17.30 3.44
N GLU A 158 -17.89 18.01 2.39
CA GLU A 158 -19.19 18.72 2.41
C GLU A 158 -20.33 17.73 2.60
N HIS A 159 -20.32 16.58 1.91
CA HIS A 159 -21.39 15.59 2.04
C HIS A 159 -21.42 14.85 3.38
N LEU A 160 -20.27 14.60 4.01
CA LEU A 160 -20.20 14.01 5.34
C LEU A 160 -20.66 15.00 6.42
N VAL A 161 -20.17 16.23 6.38
CA VAL A 161 -20.62 17.29 7.31
C VAL A 161 -22.11 17.59 7.11
N ASP A 162 -22.59 17.72 5.87
CA ASP A 162 -24.00 17.96 5.56
C ASP A 162 -24.92 16.80 6.00
N ARG A 163 -24.50 15.54 5.83
CA ARG A 163 -25.24 14.37 6.37
C ARG A 163 -25.30 14.38 7.89
N SER A 164 -24.17 14.63 8.56
CA SER A 164 -24.13 14.69 10.02
C SER A 164 -24.99 15.83 10.56
N PHE A 165 -24.99 17.00 9.91
CA PHE A 165 -25.83 18.14 10.28
C PHE A 165 -27.33 17.87 10.02
N LYS A 166 -27.69 17.24 8.90
CA LYS A 166 -29.09 16.89 8.61
C LYS A 166 -29.66 15.91 9.62
N ILE A 167 -28.89 14.89 10.02
CA ILE A 167 -29.31 13.94 11.07
C ILE A 167 -29.50 14.68 12.40
N LEU A 168 -28.55 15.56 12.77
CA LEU A 168 -28.67 16.34 14.00
C LEU A 168 -29.91 17.25 14.01
N MET A 169 -30.16 17.97 12.92
CA MET A 169 -31.34 18.85 12.78
C MET A 169 -32.66 18.08 12.81
N PHE A 170 -32.71 16.86 12.22
CA PHE A 170 -33.89 16.00 12.30
C PHE A 170 -34.16 15.52 13.73
N THR A 171 -33.10 15.30 14.51
CA THR A 171 -33.19 14.80 15.89
C THR A 171 -33.57 15.92 16.86
N ILE A 172 -33.18 17.17 16.58
CA ILE A 172 -33.46 18.33 17.44
C ILE A 172 -34.78 19.03 17.07
N GLY A 173 -35.20 18.97 15.79
CA GLY A 173 -36.41 19.63 15.28
C GLY A 173 -37.71 18.81 15.36
N SER A 174 -37.70 17.63 15.98
CA SER A 174 -38.86 16.71 16.07
C SER A 174 -39.54 16.68 17.45
N ASN A 175 -39.46 17.76 18.24
CA ASN A 175 -40.25 17.95 19.47
C ASN A 175 -41.21 19.12 19.33
#